data_AF-A0A2R9A9E3-F1
#
_entry.id   AF-A0A2R9A9E3-F1
#
_cell.length_a   1.000
_cell.length_b   1.000
_cell.length_c   1.000
_cell.angle_alpha   90.00
_cell.angle_beta   90.00
_cell.angle_gamma   90.00
#
_symmetry.space_group_name_H-M   'P 1'
#
loop_
_entity.id
_entity.type
_entity.pdbx_description
1 polymer ?
#
loop_
_entity_poly.entity_id
_entity_poly.type
_entity_poly.pdbx_seq_one_letter_code
_entity_poly.pdbx_strand_id
1 'polypeptide(L)'
;AWPLMRAGQPSSPRNCTSLSESFQLRRRQGWLKEIRKLQKSTHLLIRKLPFSRLAREICVKFTRGVDFNWQAQALLALQEAAEAFLVHLFEDAYLLTLHAGRVTLFPKDVQLARRIRGLEEGLG
;
A
#
# COMPACT_ATOMS: atom_id res chain seq x y z
N ALA A 1 30.54 -55.06 -46.33
CA ALA A 1 29.07 -54.96 -46.15
C ALA A 1 28.79 -54.55 -44.71
N TRP A 2 27.89 -53.57 -44.53
CA TRP A 2 27.32 -53.02 -43.28
C TRP A 2 28.16 -51.94 -42.53
N PRO A 3 27.51 -50.89 -41.98
CA PRO A 3 27.76 -49.50 -42.40
C PRO A 3 28.04 -48.48 -41.27
N LEU A 4 28.44 -47.28 -41.71
CA LEU A 4 28.46 -46.00 -40.99
C LEU A 4 27.19 -45.73 -40.16
N MET A 5 27.32 -45.41 -38.87
CA MET A 5 26.39 -44.51 -38.18
C MET A 5 27.16 -43.51 -37.30
N ARG A 6 26.97 -42.24 -37.66
CA ARG A 6 27.53 -41.04 -37.04
C ARG A 6 26.95 -40.83 -35.64
N ALA A 7 27.80 -40.32 -34.74
CA ALA A 7 27.41 -39.77 -33.45
C ALA A 7 26.21 -38.82 -33.58
N GLY A 8 25.12 -39.15 -32.88
CA GLY A 8 23.96 -38.28 -32.73
C GLY A 8 24.32 -37.04 -31.91
N GLN A 9 24.03 -35.87 -32.45
CA GLN A 9 24.19 -34.57 -31.81
C GLN A 9 23.26 -34.46 -30.58
N PRO A 10 23.67 -33.74 -29.51
CA PRO A 10 22.76 -33.42 -28.41
C PRO A 10 21.71 -32.42 -28.89
N SER A 11 20.44 -32.80 -28.79
CA SER A 11 19.30 -31.92 -29.04
C SER A 11 19.27 -30.76 -28.03
N SER A 12 19.33 -29.52 -28.53
CA SER A 12 19.12 -28.31 -27.74
C SER A 12 17.82 -28.37 -26.92
N PRO A 13 17.83 -27.98 -25.63
CA PRO A 13 16.59 -27.78 -24.90
C PRO A 13 15.85 -26.59 -25.53
N ARG A 14 14.59 -26.83 -25.91
CA ARG A 14 13.69 -25.75 -26.35
C ARG A 14 13.45 -24.84 -25.14
N ASN A 15 13.92 -23.58 -25.23
CA ASN A 15 13.56 -22.53 -24.28
C ASN A 15 12.05 -22.25 -24.38
N CYS A 16 11.27 -22.91 -23.53
CA CYS A 16 9.88 -22.57 -23.24
C CYS A 16 9.80 -21.85 -21.89
N THR A 17 10.30 -20.61 -21.81
CA THR A 17 10.21 -19.75 -20.60
C THR A 17 9.56 -18.39 -20.84
N SER A 18 9.13 -18.06 -22.06
CA SER A 18 8.71 -16.69 -22.41
C SER A 18 7.30 -16.29 -21.93
N LEU A 19 6.40 -17.23 -21.66
CA LEU A 19 5.01 -16.92 -21.27
C LEU A 19 4.85 -16.63 -19.76
N SER A 20 5.68 -17.23 -18.91
CA SER A 20 5.64 -17.00 -17.45
C SER A 20 6.39 -15.72 -17.05
N GLU A 21 7.53 -15.44 -17.68
CA GLU A 21 8.31 -14.22 -17.46
C GLU A 21 7.54 -12.96 -17.88
N SER A 22 6.82 -13.02 -19.01
CA SER A 22 6.03 -11.88 -19.52
C SER A 22 4.83 -11.54 -18.63
N PHE A 23 4.19 -12.54 -18.02
CA PHE A 23 3.14 -12.32 -17.01
C PHE A 23 3.68 -11.74 -15.70
N GLN A 24 4.87 -12.18 -15.26
CA GLN A 24 5.53 -11.63 -14.07
C GLN A 24 6.00 -10.18 -14.29
N LEU A 25 6.50 -9.85 -15.49
CA LEU A 25 6.90 -8.49 -15.87
C LEU A 25 5.71 -7.52 -15.95
N ARG A 26 4.55 -7.95 -16.49
CA ARG A 26 3.33 -7.12 -16.52
C ARG A 26 2.82 -6.78 -15.12
N ARG A 27 2.83 -7.76 -14.19
CA ARG A 27 2.36 -7.57 -12.81
C ARG A 27 3.32 -6.66 -12.02
N ARG A 28 4.63 -6.75 -12.27
CA ARG A 28 5.66 -5.86 -11.69
C ARG A 28 5.54 -4.39 -12.13
N GLN A 29 4.76 -4.06 -13.16
CA GLN A 29 4.62 -2.68 -13.65
C GLN A 29 3.36 -1.94 -13.16
N GLY A 30 2.32 -2.66 -12.71
CA GLY A 30 1.05 -2.04 -12.30
C GLY A 30 1.20 -1.15 -11.06
N TRP A 31 1.75 -1.72 -9.98
CA TRP A 31 1.94 -1.02 -8.71
C TRP A 31 2.90 0.17 -8.81
N LEU A 32 3.97 0.07 -9.62
CA LEU A 32 4.89 1.19 -9.86
C LEU A 32 4.21 2.36 -10.58
N LYS A 33 3.34 2.08 -11.56
CA LYS A 33 2.56 3.11 -12.24
C LYS A 33 1.58 3.77 -11.29
N GLU A 34 0.95 2.98 -10.42
CA GLU A 34 0.01 3.46 -9.41
C GLU A 34 0.69 4.35 -8.37
N ILE A 35 1.83 3.94 -7.82
CA ILE A 35 2.64 4.76 -6.90
C ILE A 35 2.97 6.11 -7.52
N ARG A 36 3.53 6.12 -8.74
CA ARG A 36 3.88 7.37 -9.44
C ARG A 36 2.68 8.25 -9.70
N LYS A 37 1.53 7.66 -10.02
CA LYS A 37 0.27 8.39 -10.25
C LYS A 37 -0.23 9.02 -8.95
N LEU A 38 -0.28 8.25 -7.87
CA LEU A 38 -0.78 8.69 -6.57
C LEU A 38 0.11 9.79 -5.97
N GLN A 39 1.44 9.60 -6.00
CA GLN A 39 2.41 10.59 -5.52
C GLN A 39 2.39 11.91 -6.31
N LYS A 40 2.00 11.88 -7.58
CA LYS A 40 1.85 13.11 -8.41
C LYS A 40 0.55 13.86 -8.11
N SER A 41 -0.45 13.19 -7.56
CA SER A 41 -1.79 13.73 -7.36
C SER A 41 -2.03 14.13 -5.91
N THR A 42 -2.95 15.06 -5.67
CA THR A 42 -3.27 15.58 -4.32
C THR A 42 -4.75 15.42 -3.97
N HIS A 43 -5.45 14.53 -4.67
CA HIS A 43 -6.87 14.28 -4.40
C HIS A 43 -7.03 13.37 -3.18
N LEU A 44 -8.11 13.57 -2.43
CA LEU A 44 -8.47 12.71 -1.30
C LEU A 44 -8.74 11.29 -1.76
N LEU A 45 -8.16 10.32 -1.06
CA LEU A 45 -8.19 8.90 -1.41
C LEU A 45 -9.42 8.20 -0.79
N ILE A 46 -9.85 8.63 0.39
CA ILE A 46 -11.00 8.08 1.08
C ILE A 46 -12.28 8.74 0.55
N ARG A 47 -13.33 7.94 0.32
CA ARG A 47 -14.63 8.49 -0.10
C ARG A 47 -15.20 9.38 1.02
N LYS A 48 -15.69 10.57 0.65
CA LYS A 48 -16.19 11.58 1.61
C LYS A 48 -17.38 11.10 2.45
N LEU A 49 -18.35 10.39 1.86
CA LEU A 49 -19.55 9.94 2.57
C LEU A 49 -19.28 8.93 3.72
N PRO A 50 -18.53 7.82 3.51
CA PRO A 50 -18.22 6.92 4.61
C PRO A 50 -17.34 7.59 5.68
N PHE A 51 -16.40 8.45 5.30
CA PHE A 51 -15.59 9.22 6.25
C PHE A 51 -16.47 10.15 7.11
N SER A 52 -17.42 10.86 6.48
CA SER A 52 -18.36 11.72 7.20
C SER A 52 -19.23 10.95 8.20
N ARG A 53 -19.70 9.75 7.82
CA ARG A 53 -20.48 8.88 8.73
C ARG A 53 -19.63 8.45 9.93
N LEU A 54 -18.38 8.04 9.71
CA LEU A 54 -17.46 7.65 10.77
C LEU A 54 -17.18 8.81 11.73
N ALA A 55 -16.88 10.00 11.21
CA ALA A 55 -16.62 11.18 12.04
C ALA A 55 -17.81 11.54 12.94
N ARG A 56 -19.03 11.46 12.40
CA ARG A 56 -20.27 11.69 13.17
C ARG A 56 -20.51 10.61 14.22
N GLU A 57 -20.31 9.34 13.86
CA GLU A 57 -20.46 8.23 14.81
C GLU A 57 -19.51 8.37 16.01
N ILE A 58 -18.25 8.74 15.75
CA ILE A 58 -17.27 8.99 16.82
C ILE A 58 -17.70 10.19 17.66
N CYS A 59 -18.14 11.28 17.04
CA CYS A 59 -18.59 12.49 17.72
C CYS A 59 -19.72 12.20 18.73
N VAL A 60 -20.73 11.42 18.33
CA VAL A 60 -21.87 11.05 19.18
C VAL A 60 -21.43 10.34 20.48
N LYS A 61 -20.34 9.57 20.45
CA LYS A 61 -19.78 8.90 21.64
C LYS A 61 -19.31 9.89 22.70
N PHE A 62 -18.90 11.10 22.29
CA PHE A 62 -18.43 12.14 23.20
C PHE A 62 -19.52 13.15 23.59
N THR A 63 -20.56 13.29 22.76
CA THR A 63 -21.62 14.28 22.98
C THR A 63 -22.87 13.73 23.68
N ARG A 64 -22.77 12.56 24.33
CA ARG A 64 -23.88 11.96 25.12
C ARG A 64 -25.21 11.87 24.34
N GLY A 65 -25.13 11.59 23.04
CA GLY A 65 -26.32 11.46 22.18
C GLY A 65 -26.85 12.76 21.57
N VAL A 66 -26.15 13.89 21.72
CA VAL A 66 -26.50 15.14 21.02
C VAL A 66 -25.86 15.15 19.63
N ASP A 67 -26.68 15.32 18.60
CA ASP A 67 -26.23 15.41 17.22
C ASP A 67 -25.74 16.83 16.88
N PHE A 68 -24.43 16.97 16.64
CA PHE A 68 -23.87 18.24 16.16
C PHE A 68 -24.01 18.41 14.65
N ASN A 69 -24.24 19.67 14.25
CA ASN A 69 -24.16 20.09 12.85
C ASN A 69 -22.69 20.29 12.47
N TRP A 70 -22.27 19.64 11.38
CA TRP A 70 -20.92 19.74 10.87
C TRP A 70 -20.87 20.66 9.66
N GLN A 71 -19.95 21.61 9.68
CA GLN A 71 -19.60 22.37 8.48
C GLN A 71 -18.91 21.46 7.46
N ALA A 72 -19.20 21.69 6.17
CA ALA A 72 -18.55 20.94 5.10
C ALA A 72 -17.03 21.10 5.13
N GLN A 73 -16.54 22.31 5.41
CA GLN A 73 -15.10 22.60 5.48
C GLN A 73 -14.41 21.92 6.67
N ALA A 74 -15.09 21.79 7.80
CA ALA A 74 -14.54 21.07 8.96
C ALA A 74 -14.31 19.59 8.65
N LEU A 75 -15.25 18.94 7.96
CA LEU A 75 -15.10 17.55 7.54
C LEU A 75 -13.97 17.37 6.52
N LEU A 76 -13.78 18.33 5.61
CA LEU A 76 -12.67 18.31 4.65
C LEU A 76 -11.32 18.47 5.35
N ALA A 77 -11.18 19.44 6.25
CA ALA A 77 -9.96 19.65 7.01
C ALA A 77 -9.59 18.42 7.86
N LEU A 78 -10.57 17.79 8.49
CA LEU A 78 -10.37 16.56 9.26
C LEU A 78 -9.90 15.41 8.36
N GLN A 79 -10.49 15.29 7.17
CA GLN A 79 -10.08 14.26 6.20
C GLN A 79 -8.68 14.49 5.66
N GLU A 80 -8.33 15.73 5.30
CA GLU A 80 -6.99 16.09 4.83
C GLU A 80 -5.92 15.76 5.88
N ALA A 81 -6.15 16.14 7.14
CA ALA A 81 -5.23 15.83 8.24
C ALA A 81 -5.11 14.32 8.48
N ALA A 82 -6.23 13.59 8.48
CA ALA A 82 -6.23 12.15 8.71
C ALA A 82 -5.50 11.37 7.61
N GLU A 83 -5.74 11.71 6.33
CA GLU A 83 -5.06 11.07 5.21
C GLU A 83 -3.55 11.40 5.20
N ALA A 84 -3.18 12.66 5.42
CA ALA A 84 -1.79 13.06 5.53
C ALA A 84 -1.07 12.29 6.65
N PHE A 85 -1.70 12.17 7.82
CA PHE A 85 -1.15 11.41 8.95
C PHE A 85 -0.91 9.94 8.58
N LEU A 86 -1.90 9.27 7.97
CA LEU A 86 -1.80 7.86 7.60
C LEU A 86 -0.72 7.62 6.53
N VAL A 87 -0.60 8.51 5.53
CA VAL A 87 0.46 8.40 4.50
C VAL A 87 1.84 8.45 5.14
N HIS A 88 2.11 9.44 5.99
CA HIS A 88 3.41 9.55 6.67
C HIS A 88 3.66 8.36 7.61
N LEU A 89 2.64 7.87 8.31
CA LEU A 89 2.80 6.69 9.18
C LEU A 89 3.16 5.43 8.37
N PHE A 90 2.58 5.26 7.18
CA PHE A 90 2.92 4.14 6.30
C PHE A 90 4.32 4.25 5.70
N GLU A 91 4.79 5.46 5.38
CA GLU A 91 6.16 5.69 4.93
C GLU A 91 7.18 5.24 5.99
N ASP A 92 6.98 5.65 7.25
CA ASP A 92 7.85 5.25 8.37
C ASP A 92 7.78 3.74 8.66
N ALA A 93 6.57 3.17 8.69
CA ALA A 93 6.39 1.74 8.88
C ALA A 93 7.02 0.92 7.75
N TYR A 94 7.07 1.46 6.53
CA TYR A 94 7.71 0.81 5.40
C TYR A 94 9.24 0.82 5.51
N LEU A 95 9.85 1.88 6.08
CA LEU A 95 11.28 1.88 6.40
C LEU A 95 11.65 0.74 7.37
N LEU A 96 10.82 0.49 8.38
CA LEU A 96 11.00 -0.64 9.31
C LEU A 96 10.83 -2.01 8.63
N THR A 97 9.92 -2.08 7.67
CA THR A 97 9.71 -3.28 6.86
C THR A 97 10.98 -3.62 6.04
N LEU A 98 11.57 -2.60 5.39
CA LEU A 98 12.82 -2.72 4.63
C LEU A 98 14.01 -3.04 5.55
N HIS A 99 14.06 -2.43 6.74
CA HIS A 99 15.09 -2.72 7.74
C HIS A 99 15.09 -4.21 8.13
N ALA A 100 13.91 -4.84 8.18
CA ALA A 100 13.77 -6.28 8.44
C ALA A 100 13.96 -7.17 7.20
N GLY A 101 14.45 -6.64 6.07
CA GLY A 101 14.69 -7.38 4.83
C GLY A 101 13.42 -7.85 4.10
N ARG A 102 12.25 -7.29 4.43
CA ARG A 102 10.96 -7.63 3.83
C ARG A 102 10.49 -6.54 2.87
N VAL A 103 9.62 -6.91 1.93
CA VAL A 103 8.93 -5.96 1.04
C VAL A 103 7.46 -5.80 1.44
N THR A 104 6.86 -6.82 2.03
CA THR A 104 5.47 -6.78 2.52
C THR A 104 5.43 -6.14 3.90
N LEU A 105 4.60 -5.11 4.07
CA LEU A 105 4.36 -4.42 5.33
C LEU A 105 3.48 -5.27 6.26
N PHE A 106 3.86 -5.39 7.53
CA PHE A 106 3.10 -6.15 8.54
C PHE A 106 2.60 -5.24 9.68
N PRO A 107 1.57 -5.67 10.43
CA PRO A 107 1.04 -4.90 11.56
C PRO A 107 2.09 -4.54 12.62
N LYS A 108 3.07 -5.42 12.84
CA LYS A 108 4.18 -5.20 13.78
C LYS A 108 5.05 -3.99 13.40
N ASP A 109 5.17 -3.70 12.11
CA ASP A 109 5.98 -2.60 11.60
C ASP A 109 5.27 -1.26 11.88
N VAL A 110 3.95 -1.22 11.69
CA VAL A 110 3.12 -0.04 12.03
C VAL A 110 3.08 0.21 13.54
N GLN A 111 2.91 -0.85 14.34
CA GLN A 111 2.92 -0.76 15.79
C GLN A 111 4.27 -0.23 16.30
N LEU A 112 5.37 -0.70 15.71
CA LEU A 112 6.71 -0.23 16.05
C LEU A 112 6.93 1.23 15.63
N ALA A 113 6.48 1.64 14.45
CA ALA A 113 6.54 3.03 14.00
C ALA A 113 5.82 3.97 14.97
N ARG A 114 4.59 3.63 15.38
CA ARG A 114 3.83 4.39 16.39
C ARG A 114 4.55 4.44 17.73
N ARG A 115 5.20 3.35 18.13
CA ARG A 115 5.95 3.30 19.40
C ARG A 115 7.19 4.19 19.38
N ILE A 116 7.91 4.25 18.25
CA ILE A 116 9.12 5.05 18.09
C ILE A 116 8.79 6.55 18.00
N ARG A 117 7.70 6.91 17.31
CA ARG A 117 7.19 8.29 17.24
C ARG A 117 6.76 8.86 18.61
N GLY A 118 6.60 8.02 19.62
CA GLY A 118 6.25 8.45 20.98
C GLY A 118 4.76 8.78 21.13
N LEU A 119 4.42 9.39 22.27
CA LEU A 119 3.02 9.64 22.66
C LEU A 119 2.37 10.74 21.82
N GLU A 120 3.11 11.77 21.40
CA GLU A 120 2.55 12.95 20.73
C GLU A 120 2.19 12.69 19.26
N GLU A 121 3.01 11.97 18.50
CA GLU A 121 2.74 11.68 17.08
C GLU A 121 2.25 10.24 16.84
N GLY A 122 2.42 9.34 17.80
CA GLY A 122 2.14 7.91 17.62
C GLY A 122 0.77 7.47 18.11
N LEU A 123 0.26 8.04 19.21
CA LEU A 123 -0.94 7.53 19.87
C LEU A 123 -2.24 8.23 19.47
N GLY A 124 -2.17 9.49 19.04
CA GLY A 124 -3.35 10.30 18.74
C GLY A 124 -4.02 10.79 20.02
#